data_AF-A0A0P0YAS0-F1
#
_entry.id   AF-A0A0P0YAS0-F1
#
_cell.length_a   1.000
_cell.length_b   1.000
_cell.length_c   1.000
_cell.angle_alpha   90.00
_cell.angle_beta   90.00
_cell.angle_gamma   90.00
#
_symmetry.space_group_name_H-M   'P 1'
#
loop_
_entity.id
_entity.type
_entity.pdbx_description
1 polymer ?
#
loop_
_entity_poly.entity_id
_entity_poly.type
_entity_poly.pdbx_seq_one_letter_code
_entity_poly.pdbx_strand_id
1 'polypeptide(L)'
;MISTGLSMGSQESIIACDLCGCILGQVLKFALGPIAMTIASKIVGLHGNKLRAAIIQAAVPQAISSFIFAKEYGLHPEIIITA
;
A
#
# COMPACT_ATOMS: atom_id res chain seq x y z
N MET A 1 1.36 15.10 2.37
CA MET A 1 1.05 14.63 3.74
C MET A 1 -0.16 15.35 4.33
N ILE A 2 -0.23 16.69 4.34
CA ILE A 2 -1.40 17.43 4.88
C ILE A 2 -2.72 16.97 4.24
N SER A 3 -2.76 16.86 2.91
CA SER A 3 -3.95 16.37 2.19
C SER A 3 -4.37 14.96 2.59
N THR A 4 -3.41 14.07 2.88
CA THR A 4 -3.69 12.71 3.38
C THR A 4 -4.42 12.77 4.71
N GLY A 5 -3.90 13.57 5.65
CA GLY A 5 -4.48 13.71 7.00
C GLY A 5 -5.88 14.31 6.95
N LEU A 6 -6.10 15.33 6.11
CA LEU A 6 -7.44 15.90 5.89
C LEU A 6 -8.40 14.88 5.28
N SER A 7 -7.96 14.10 4.29
CA SER A 7 -8.81 13.06 3.69
C SER A 7 -9.13 11.91 4.65
N MET A 8 -8.20 11.51 5.52
CA MET A 8 -8.45 10.49 6.55
C MET A 8 -9.38 11.03 7.65
N GLY A 9 -9.23 12.31 8.04
CA GLY A 9 -10.09 12.95 9.04
C GLY A 9 -11.52 13.24 8.54
N SER A 10 -11.71 13.41 7.24
CA SER A 10 -13.03 13.59 6.62
C SER A 10 -13.78 12.29 6.33
N GLN A 11 -13.21 11.12 6.65
CA GLN A 11 -13.89 9.84 6.50
C GLN A 11 -14.67 9.46 7.76
N GLU A 12 -15.80 8.78 7.58
CA GLU A 12 -16.67 8.36 8.69
C GLU A 12 -16.00 7.38 9.66
N SER A 13 -14.97 6.66 9.21
CA SER A 13 -14.18 5.79 10.06
C SER A 13 -12.72 5.75 9.63
N ILE A 14 -11.82 5.84 10.61
CA ILE A 14 -10.37 5.63 10.44
C ILE A 14 -10.07 4.13 10.22
N ILE A 15 -10.95 3.25 10.69
CA ILE A 15 -10.85 1.79 10.58
C ILE A 15 -12.24 1.27 10.20
N ALA A 16 -12.59 1.32 8.91
CA ALA A 16 -13.85 0.79 8.39
C ALA A 16 -13.76 -0.69 7.98
N CYS A 17 -12.57 -1.29 8.05
CA CYS A 17 -12.35 -2.66 7.61
C CYS A 17 -12.41 -3.65 8.80
N ASP A 18 -12.95 -4.84 8.54
CA ASP A 18 -12.83 -5.99 9.46
C ASP A 18 -11.34 -6.29 9.73
N LEU A 19 -11.03 -6.72 10.96
CA LEU A 19 -9.64 -6.96 11.38
C LEU A 19 -8.88 -7.88 10.40
N CYS A 20 -9.57 -8.86 9.83
CA CYS A 20 -9.00 -9.77 8.83
C CYS A 20 -8.56 -9.03 7.56
N GLY A 21 -9.37 -8.11 7.06
CA GLY A 21 -9.06 -7.32 5.87
C GLY A 21 -7.92 -6.33 6.10
N CYS A 22 -7.85 -5.70 7.29
CA CYS A 22 -6.72 -4.86 7.69
C CYS A 22 -5.41 -5.64 7.69
N ILE A 23 -5.39 -6.80 8.36
CA ILE A 23 -4.20 -7.65 8.45
C ILE A 23 -3.81 -8.15 7.05
N LEU A 24 -4.77 -8.59 6.24
CA LEU A 24 -4.50 -9.07 4.89
C LEU A 24 -3.92 -7.95 4.02
N GLY A 25 -4.48 -6.75 4.08
CA GLY A 25 -3.97 -5.58 3.37
C GLY A 25 -2.52 -5.25 3.76
N GLN A 26 -2.23 -5.21 5.06
CA GLN A 26 -0.88 -4.96 5.57
C GLN A 26 0.12 -6.05 5.16
N VAL A 27 -0.27 -7.33 5.22
CA VAL A 27 0.59 -8.45 4.78
C VAL A 27 0.85 -8.39 3.29
N LEU A 28 -0.17 -8.14 2.48
CA LEU A 28 -0.01 -7.99 1.03
C LEU A 28 0.92 -6.82 0.70
N LYS A 29 0.78 -5.69 1.38
CA LYS A 29 1.57 -4.49 1.10
C LYS A 29 3.01 -4.61 1.58
N PHE A 30 3.22 -4.99 2.83
CA PHE A 30 4.55 -4.97 3.48
C PHE A 30 5.33 -6.28 3.36
N ALA A 31 4.67 -7.41 3.12
CA ALA A 31 5.36 -8.68 2.88
C ALA A 31 5.37 -9.03 1.40
N LEU A 32 4.19 -9.17 0.77
CA LEU A 32 4.12 -9.67 -0.60
C LEU A 32 4.72 -8.68 -1.62
N GLY A 33 4.50 -7.37 -1.44
CA GLY A 33 5.09 -6.33 -2.28
C GLY A 33 6.63 -6.40 -2.36
N PRO A 34 7.35 -6.32 -1.22
CA PRO A 34 8.81 -6.44 -1.21
C PRO A 34 9.33 -7.80 -1.69
N ILE A 35 8.63 -8.90 -1.39
CA ILE A 35 9.01 -10.24 -1.87
C ILE A 35 8.92 -10.31 -3.39
N ALA A 36 7.78 -9.90 -3.96
CA ALA A 36 7.57 -9.86 -5.41
C ALA A 36 8.59 -8.95 -6.10
N MET A 37 8.85 -7.77 -5.51
CA MET A 37 9.84 -6.84 -6.05
C MET A 37 11.25 -7.43 -6.02
N THR A 38 11.62 -8.16 -4.96
CA THR A 38 12.92 -8.83 -4.87
C THR A 38 13.08 -9.89 -5.96
N ILE A 39 12.06 -10.71 -6.19
CA ILE A 39 12.06 -11.75 -7.22
C ILE A 39 12.17 -11.12 -8.61
N ALA A 40 11.30 -10.16 -8.92
CA ALA A 40 11.30 -9.46 -10.22
C ALA A 40 12.63 -8.72 -10.47
N SER A 41 13.14 -8.03 -9.45
CA SER A 41 14.42 -7.30 -9.55
C SER A 41 15.60 -8.24 -9.80
N LYS A 42 15.62 -9.42 -9.16
CA LYS A 42 16.65 -10.44 -9.43
C LYS A 42 16.56 -11.00 -10.86
N ILE A 43 15.35 -11.26 -11.37
CA ILE A 43 15.15 -11.75 -12.75
C ILE A 43 15.70 -10.75 -13.78
N VAL A 44 15.49 -9.45 -13.56
CA VAL A 44 15.97 -8.38 -14.46
C VAL A 44 17.45 -8.04 -14.21
N GLY A 45 18.12 -8.69 -13.25
CA GLY A 45 19.54 -8.48 -12.97
C GLY A 45 19.86 -7.21 -12.17
N LEU A 46 18.92 -6.70 -11.38
CA LEU A 46 19.19 -5.60 -10.44
C LEU A 46 20.00 -6.10 -9.24
N HIS A 47 21.10 -5.40 -8.96
CA HIS A 47 22.02 -5.71 -7.87
C HIS A 47 22.44 -4.45 -7.10
N GLY A 48 22.94 -4.66 -5.87
CA GLY A 48 23.45 -3.59 -5.01
C GLY A 48 22.40 -2.56 -4.62
N ASN A 49 22.78 -1.27 -4.66
CA ASN A 49 21.92 -0.16 -4.26
C ASN A 49 20.62 -0.07 -5.07
N LYS A 50 20.62 -0.48 -6.33
CA LYS A 50 19.42 -0.47 -7.19
C LYS A 50 18.36 -1.45 -6.70
N LEU A 51 18.77 -2.68 -6.34
CA LEU A 51 17.88 -3.68 -5.76
C LEU A 51 17.31 -3.19 -4.42
N ARG A 52 18.16 -2.59 -3.57
CA ARG A 52 17.72 -2.04 -2.29
C ARG A 52 16.69 -0.93 -2.48
N ALA A 53 16.94 0.03 -3.38
CA ALA A 53 16.01 1.12 -3.66
C ALA A 53 14.66 0.59 -4.17
N ALA A 54 14.68 -0.39 -5.08
CA ALA A 54 13.50 -1.08 -5.59
C ALA A 54 12.66 -1.72 -4.47
N ILE A 55 13.30 -2.50 -3.59
CA ILE A 55 12.63 -3.16 -2.47
C ILE A 55 12.04 -2.13 -1.50
N ILE A 56 12.80 -1.07 -1.17
CA ILE A 56 12.33 0.01 -0.29
C ILE A 56 11.11 0.68 -0.90
N GLN A 57 11.14 1.01 -2.21
CA GLN A 57 10.01 1.64 -2.89
C GLN A 57 8.75 0.76 -2.85
N ALA A 58 8.90 -0.56 -2.98
CA ALA A 58 7.78 -1.49 -2.86
C ALA A 58 7.17 -1.51 -1.45
N ALA A 59 8.00 -1.31 -0.42
CA ALA A 59 7.60 -1.24 0.98
C ALA A 59 7.01 0.11 1.43
N VAL A 60 7.08 1.17 0.62
CA VAL A 60 6.50 2.48 0.97
C VAL A 60 4.96 2.38 1.00
N PRO A 61 4.28 2.98 1.99
CA PRO A 61 2.81 3.05 2.06
C PRO A 61 2.16 3.56 0.76
N GLN A 62 0.91 3.15 0.51
CA GLN A 62 0.23 3.52 -0.74
C GLN A 62 -0.03 5.04 -0.84
N ALA A 63 -0.07 5.54 -2.07
CA ALA A 63 -0.45 6.92 -2.33
C ALA A 63 -1.97 7.11 -2.15
N ILE A 64 -2.37 8.30 -1.68
CA ILE A 64 -3.79 8.70 -1.48
C ILE A 64 -4.62 8.47 -2.75
N SER A 65 -4.01 8.61 -3.93
CA SER A 65 -4.67 8.38 -5.22
C SER A 65 -5.31 6.99 -5.29
N SER A 66 -4.71 5.95 -4.70
CA SER A 66 -5.30 4.60 -4.67
C SER A 66 -6.60 4.57 -3.86
N PHE A 67 -6.69 5.32 -2.76
CA PHE A 67 -7.93 5.48 -2.01
C PHE A 67 -9.00 6.21 -2.84
N ILE A 68 -8.62 7.30 -3.53
CA ILE A 68 -9.54 8.06 -4.38
C ILE A 68 -10.10 7.15 -5.47
N PHE A 69 -9.25 6.39 -6.17
CA PHE A 69 -9.69 5.43 -7.18
C PHE A 69 -10.57 4.34 -6.61
N ALA A 70 -10.24 3.76 -5.44
CA ALA A 70 -11.11 2.76 -4.83
C ALA A 70 -12.49 3.32 -4.47
N LYS A 71 -12.58 4.58 -4.04
CA LYS A 71 -13.85 5.26 -3.83
C LYS A 71 -14.62 5.48 -5.14
N GLU A 72 -13.94 5.94 -6.20
CA GLU A 72 -14.53 6.17 -7.53
C GLU A 72 -15.05 4.87 -8.17
N TYR A 73 -14.35 3.76 -7.99
CA TYR A 73 -14.73 2.45 -8.53
C TYR A 73 -15.64 1.63 -7.59
N GLY A 74 -16.09 2.18 -6.46
CA GLY A 74 -16.95 1.47 -5.51
C GLY A 74 -16.31 0.20 -4.93
N LEU A 75 -14.98 0.18 -4.81
CA LEU A 75 -14.24 -0.91 -4.15
C LEU A 75 -14.31 -0.74 -2.63
N HIS A 76 -13.44 -1.43 -1.89
CA HIS A 76 -13.29 -1.33 -0.43
C HIS A 76 -12.19 -0.32 -0.05
N PRO A 77 -12.44 1.00 -0.13
CA PRO A 77 -11.44 2.01 0.18
C PRO A 77 -10.91 1.92 1.62
N GLU A 78 -11.68 1.34 2.53
CA GLU A 78 -11.35 1.08 3.93
C GLU A 78 -10.15 0.15 4.12
N ILE A 79 -9.93 -0.78 3.20
CA ILE A 79 -8.78 -1.69 3.24
C ILE A 79 -7.50 -0.92 2.90
N ILE A 80 -7.58 0.01 1.95
CA ILE A 80 -6.42 0.69 1.36
C ILE A 80 -5.83 1.75 2.30
N ILE A 81 -6.64 2.36 3.17
CA ILE A 81 -6.15 3.35 4.13
C ILE A 81 -5.46 2.73 5.33
N THR A 82 -5.84 1.49 5.66
CA THR A 82 -5.29 0.78 6.82
C THR A 82 -4.05 -0.06 6.45
N ALA A 83 -3.90 -0.40 5.17
CA ALA A 83 -2.78 -1.15 4.60
C ALA A 83 -1.55 -0.27 4.32
#